data_AF-A0AA51B9E1-F1
#
_entry.id   AF-A0AA51B9E1-F1
#
_cell.length_a   1.000
_cell.length_b   1.000
_cell.length_c   1.000
_cell.angle_alpha   90.00
_cell.angle_beta   90.00
_cell.angle_gamma   90.00
#
_symmetry.space_group_name_H-M   'P 1'
#
loop_
_entity.id
_entity.type
_entity.pdbx_description
1 polymer ?
#
loop_
_entity_poly.entity_id
_entity_poly.type
_entity_poly.pdbx_seq_one_letter_code
_entity_poly.pdbx_strand_id
1 'polypeptide(L)' 'VEIGMDVAASEFFKNNTYDLDFKNPKSNPAEYLSADKLAALYLDFIKEFPMVSIEDPFDQDDWSAW' A
#
# COMPACT_ATOMS: atom_id res chain seq x y z
N VAL A 1 -22.34 -8.56 -2.57
CA VAL A 1 -20.97 -9.09 -2.39
C VAL A 1 -20.07 -7.89 -2.26
N GLU A 2 -19.27 -7.85 -1.21
CA GLU A 2 -18.35 -6.75 -0.89
C GLU A 2 -16.92 -7.30 -0.85
N ILE A 3 -15.92 -6.43 -0.86
CA ILE A 3 -14.49 -6.80 -0.93
C ILE A 3 -13.75 -6.30 0.32
N GLY A 4 -12.91 -7.17 0.86
CA GLY A 4 -11.87 -6.81 1.82
C GLY A 4 -10.49 -7.14 1.25
N MET A 5 -9.46 -6.38 1.65
CA MET A 5 -8.07 -6.60 1.25
C MET A 5 -7.18 -6.65 2.48
N ASP A 6 -6.28 -7.63 2.53
CA ASP A 6 -5.11 -7.65 3.41
C ASP A 6 -3.90 -7.31 2.56
N VAL A 7 -3.29 -6.16 2.86
CA VAL A 7 -2.18 -5.60 2.07
C VAL A 7 -0.85 -6.14 2.57
N ALA A 8 -0.71 -6.36 3.88
CA ALA A 8 0.56 -6.66 4.54
C ALA A 8 1.69 -5.70 4.10
N ALA A 9 1.46 -4.39 4.17
CA ALA A 9 2.33 -3.38 3.56
C ALA A 9 3.77 -3.37 4.11
N SER A 10 3.98 -3.84 5.33
CA SER A 10 5.29 -4.04 5.95
C SER A 10 6.22 -4.93 5.08
N GLU A 11 5.68 -5.90 4.32
CA GLU A 11 6.47 -6.81 3.48
C GLU A 11 7.13 -6.11 2.29
N PHE A 12 6.63 -4.93 1.90
CA PHE A 12 7.15 -4.15 0.79
C PHE A 12 7.52 -2.71 1.17
N PHE A 13 7.59 -2.41 2.47
CA PHE A 13 8.09 -1.15 2.97
C PHE A 13 9.62 -1.11 2.95
N LYS A 14 10.20 -0.10 2.31
CA LYS A 14 11.64 0.09 2.15
C LYS A 14 11.98 1.58 2.17
N ASN A 15 12.90 2.00 3.03
CA ASN A 15 13.41 3.37 3.09
C ASN A 15 12.31 4.45 3.16
N ASN A 16 11.31 4.27 4.03
CA ASN A 16 10.15 5.17 4.20
C ASN A 16 9.27 5.31 2.95
N THR A 17 9.29 4.31 2.06
CA THR A 17 8.50 4.24 0.85
C THR A 17 8.03 2.80 0.61
N TYR A 18 7.09 2.61 -0.32
CA TYR A 18 6.42 1.34 -0.56
C TYR A 18 6.69 0.84 -1.99
N ASP A 19 7.28 -0.35 -2.10
CA ASP A 19 7.71 -0.98 -3.36
C ASP A 19 6.63 -1.97 -3.86
N LEU A 20 5.71 -1.49 -4.69
CA LEU A 20 4.63 -2.34 -5.22
C LEU A 20 5.12 -3.46 -6.17
N ASP A 21 6.40 -3.47 -6.54
CA ASP A 21 7.05 -4.52 -7.35
C ASP A 21 8.10 -5.31 -6.54
N PHE A 22 7.94 -5.41 -5.22
CA PHE A 22 8.97 -5.96 -4.31
C PHE A 22 9.47 -7.39 -4.60
N LYS A 23 8.69 -8.18 -5.35
CA LYS A 23 9.07 -9.55 -5.76
C LYS A 23 10.02 -9.56 -6.96
N ASN A 24 10.14 -8.44 -7.68
CA ASN A 24 11.07 -8.28 -8.77
C ASN A 24 12.47 -7.93 -8.23
N PRO A 25 13.50 -8.76 -8.47
CA PRO A 25 14.87 -8.46 -8.05
C PRO A 25 15.47 -7.19 -8.68
N LYS A 26 14.82 -6.63 -9.71
CA LYS A 26 15.20 -5.41 -10.42
C LYS A 26 14.19 -4.27 -10.24
N SER A 27 13.39 -4.32 -9.16
CA SER A 27 12.44 -3.26 -8.84
C SER A 27 13.13 -1.88 -8.81
N ASN A 28 12.43 -0.85 -9.31
CA ASN A 28 12.97 0.48 -9.54
C ASN A 28 12.62 1.43 -8.38
N PRO A 29 13.60 1.88 -7.56
CA PRO A 29 13.32 2.78 -6.43
C PRO A 29 12.65 4.10 -6.80
N ALA A 30 12.76 4.55 -8.06
CA ALA A 30 12.08 5.76 -8.52
C ALA A 30 10.55 5.60 -8.63
N GLU A 31 10.05 4.37 -8.62
CA GLU A 31 8.61 4.05 -8.71
C GLU A 31 7.98 3.79 -7.33
N TYR A 32 8.78 3.81 -6.26
CA TYR A 32 8.27 3.55 -4.92
C TYR A 32 7.33 4.69 -4.49
N LEU A 33 6.28 4.32 -3.78
CA LEU A 33 5.26 5.26 -3.35
C LEU A 33 5.60 5.80 -1.96
N SER A 34 5.34 7.09 -1.73
CA SER A 34 5.20 7.59 -0.37
C SER A 34 3.88 7.09 0.24
N ALA A 35 3.75 7.16 1.56
CA ALA A 35 2.49 6.89 2.26
C ALA A 35 1.30 7.63 1.63
N ASP A 36 1.42 8.94 1.38
CA ASP A 36 0.36 9.75 0.75
C ASP A 36 -0.08 9.22 -0.62
N LYS A 37 0.88 8.77 -1.46
CA LYS A 37 0.57 8.23 -2.78
C LYS A 37 -0.09 6.87 -2.68
N LEU A 38 0.35 6.05 -1.74
CA LEU A 38 -0.27 4.74 -1.47
C LEU A 38 -1.70 4.90 -0.92
N ALA A 39 -1.92 5.86 -0.03
CA ALA A 39 -3.24 6.23 0.46
C ALA A 39 -4.17 6.69 -0.67
N ALA A 40 -3.67 7.54 -1.58
CA ALA A 40 -4.42 7.98 -2.75
C ALA A 40 -4.84 6.80 -3.65
N LEU A 41 -3.94 5.82 -3.84
CA LEU A 41 -4.25 4.59 -4.59
C LEU A 41 -5.38 3.79 -3.93
N TYR A 42 -5.34 3.61 -2.60
CA TYR A 42 -6.43 2.93 -1.88
C TYR A 42 -7.75 3.69 -1.98
N LEU A 43 -7.73 5.02 -1.90
CA LEU A 43 -8.94 5.84 -2.08
C LEU A 43 -9.55 5.68 -3.47
N ASP A 44 -8.72 5.50 -4.50
CA ASP A 44 -9.21 5.24 -5.86
C ASP A 44 -9.83 3.84 -5.96
N PHE A 45 -9.23 2.82 -5.33
CA PHE A 45 -9.87 1.49 -5.24
C PHE A 45 -11.20 1.52 -4.48
N ILE A 46 -11.31 2.29 -3.39
CA ILE A 46 -12.56 2.43 -2.63
C ILE A 46 -13.66 3.11 -3.48
N LYS A 47 -13.30 4.04 -4.37
CA LYS A 47 -14.27 4.67 -5.29
C LYS A 47 -14.72 3.73 -6.40
N GLU A 48 -13.82 2.90 -6.92
CA GLU A 48 -14.05 2.06 -8.09
C GLU A 48 -14.68 0.70 -7.76
N PHE A 49 -14.42 0.15 -6.57
CA PHE A 49 -14.83 -1.19 -6.17
C PHE A 49 -15.64 -1.15 -4.85
N PRO A 50 -16.50 -2.16 -4.57
CA PRO A 50 -17.26 -2.24 -3.33
C PRO A 50 -16.38 -2.68 -2.14
N MET A 51 -15.31 -1.93 -1.87
CA MET A 51 -14.37 -2.16 -0.78
C MET A 51 -15.00 -1.73 0.55
N VAL A 52 -14.96 -2.62 1.54
CA VAL A 52 -15.48 -2.35 2.90
C VAL A 52 -14.47 -2.56 4.01
N SER A 53 -13.30 -3.13 3.71
CA SER A 53 -12.22 -3.35 4.68
C SER A 53 -10.85 -3.35 3.99
N ILE A 54 -9.86 -2.71 4.64
CA ILE A 54 -8.44 -2.78 4.27
C ILE A 54 -7.64 -3.04 5.55
N GLU A 55 -6.89 -4.14 5.58
CA GLU A 55 -6.00 -4.56 6.66
C GLU A 55 -4.54 -4.28 6.26
N ASP A 56 -3.74 -3.84 7.23
CA ASP A 56 -2.32 -3.48 7.11
C ASP A 56 -1.94 -2.63 5.87
N PRO A 57 -2.64 -1.49 5.61
CA PRO A 57 -2.38 -0.63 4.46
C PRO A 57 -0.99 0.05 4.49
N PHE A 58 -0.37 0.14 5.66
CA PHE A 58 0.93 0.79 5.87
C PHE A 58 1.82 -0.10 6.74
N ASP A 59 3.12 0.25 6.80
CA ASP A 59 4.07 -0.46 7.64
C ASP A 59 3.66 -0.42 9.12
N GLN A 60 3.93 -1.50 9.84
CA GLN A 60 3.59 -1.68 11.25
C GLN A 60 4.08 -0.57 12.18
N ASP A 61 5.14 0.16 11.81
CA ASP A 61 5.71 1.24 12.60
C ASP A 61 5.59 2.63 11.91
N ASP A 62 4.93 2.72 10.74
CA ASP A 62 4.63 3.99 10.05
C ASP A 62 3.36 4.66 10.59
N TRP A 63 3.37 4.98 11.88
CA TRP A 63 2.25 5.57 12.63
C TRP A 63 1.71 6.88 12.04
N SER A 64 2.51 7.60 11.25
CA SER A 64 2.06 8.81 10.58
C SER A 64 1.16 8.57 9.38
N ALA A 65 1.29 7.39 8.76
CA ALA A 65 0.48 7.00 7.61
C ALA A 65 -0.86 6.36 8.00
N TRP A 66 -0.88 5.63 9.13
CA TRP A 66 -2.06 4.97 9.71
C TRP A 66 -3.20 5.92 10.10
#